data_AF-A0A518V9H4-F1
#
_entry.id   AF-A0A518V9H4-F1
#
_cell.length_a   1.000
_cell.length_b   1.000
_cell.length_c   1.000
_cell.angle_alpha   90.00
_cell.angle_beta   90.00
_cell.angle_gamma   90.00
#
_symmetry.space_group_name_H-M   'P 1'
#
loop_
_entity.id
_entity.type
_entity.pdbx_description
1 polymer ?
#
loop_
_entity_poly.entity_id
_entity_poly.type
_entity_poly.pdbx_seq_one_letter_code
_entity_poly.pdbx_strand_id
1 'polypeptide(L)'
;MSIAEVKRNANVGELVRVVGACAPYYRKGDIGKFVGGSFNVNFTGHGNAEVCGDGKWAVDSYVVLEPTDIIHVDGVRYREEKRAATVGERILIVAAEQTGGEYNNGSVLTVKGTLGEFDCVYVNGHDLIIYDREYVVLTPLRENITGSYELPTNNITLNLNITVASSSPSEILKAIADSVQAELAKFKGAPNDKESRGKITEVLTNKSPQQIRDGIVEQAKADVEELTRIDHRAEFVVNREKRTVVALIRKCGSLTISARGIAKCSPDDCFNAHIGKAIALHRALGLDVPSDYLKAPQPTEPRVGDVVLVTESGAITGSTMTVTRMEPELDEFGYGKAFSHTHDPGWLGSDQVSVIDDSRDQETEVPAVA
;
A
#
# COMPACT_ATOMS: atom_id res chain seq x y z
N MET A 1 -3.41 -28.69 15.07
CA MET A 1 -3.60 -29.13 13.68
C MET A 1 -5.05 -28.86 13.32
N SER A 2 -5.33 -27.80 12.56
CA SER A 2 -6.67 -27.46 12.10
C SER A 2 -7.05 -28.37 10.94
N ILE A 3 -8.26 -28.94 10.99
CA ILE A 3 -8.77 -29.89 10.02
C ILE A 3 -9.97 -29.25 9.32
N ALA A 4 -9.99 -29.28 7.98
CA ALA A 4 -11.15 -28.85 7.20
C ALA A 4 -12.03 -30.06 6.85
N GLU A 5 -13.35 -29.88 6.98
CA GLU A 5 -14.33 -30.90 6.58
C GLU A 5 -14.78 -30.66 5.15
N VAL A 6 -14.39 -31.54 4.25
CA VAL A 6 -14.71 -31.42 2.82
C VAL A 6 -15.73 -32.49 2.42
N LYS A 7 -16.82 -32.05 1.76
CA LYS A 7 -17.84 -32.95 1.19
C LYS A 7 -17.38 -33.44 -0.18
N ARG A 8 -16.57 -34.51 -0.18
CA ARG A 8 -16.15 -35.24 -1.37
C ARG A 8 -15.98 -36.73 -1.06
N ASN A 9 -15.84 -37.55 -2.10
CA ASN A 9 -15.47 -38.96 -1.92
C ASN A 9 -14.05 -39.07 -1.33
N ALA A 10 -13.89 -39.94 -0.33
CA ALA A 10 -12.60 -40.21 0.29
C ALA A 10 -11.77 -41.18 -0.58
N ASN A 11 -10.45 -40.99 -0.56
CA ASN A 11 -9.48 -41.96 -1.05
C ASN A 11 -9.12 -42.94 0.07
N VAL A 12 -8.76 -44.17 -0.31
CA VAL A 12 -8.29 -45.19 0.65
C VAL A 12 -7.08 -44.63 1.39
N GLY A 13 -7.21 -44.55 2.72
CA GLY A 13 -6.21 -44.06 3.64
C GLY A 13 -6.47 -42.66 4.20
N GLU A 14 -7.45 -41.91 3.68
CA GLU A 14 -7.79 -40.58 4.20
C GLU A 14 -8.54 -40.67 5.54
N LEU A 15 -8.38 -39.64 6.38
CA LEU A 15 -9.20 -39.49 7.57
C LEU A 15 -10.57 -38.96 7.19
N VAL A 16 -11.60 -39.52 7.80
CA VAL A 16 -12.99 -39.12 7.59
C VAL A 16 -13.68 -38.97 8.94
N ARG A 17 -14.62 -38.04 9.00
CA ARG A 17 -15.56 -37.92 10.12
C ARG A 17 -16.94 -38.34 9.66
N VAL A 18 -17.56 -39.21 10.43
CA VAL A 18 -18.89 -39.71 10.12
C VAL A 18 -19.94 -38.63 10.40
N VAL A 19 -20.88 -38.44 9.46
CA VAL A 19 -21.96 -37.44 9.62
C VAL A 19 -23.35 -38.05 9.84
N GLY A 20 -23.53 -39.35 9.58
CA GLY A 20 -24.72 -40.13 9.93
C GLY A 20 -24.45 -41.12 11.08
N ALA A 21 -25.44 -41.47 11.90
CA ALA A 21 -25.25 -42.44 12.98
C ALA A 21 -25.86 -43.80 12.62
N CYS A 22 -25.19 -44.90 12.96
CA CYS A 22 -25.77 -46.24 12.92
C CYS A 22 -25.40 -46.98 14.21
N ALA A 23 -26.21 -46.74 15.25
CA ALA A 23 -26.08 -47.45 16.51
C ALA A 23 -26.49 -48.92 16.33
N PRO A 24 -25.81 -49.90 16.97
CA PRO A 24 -24.80 -49.75 18.03
C PRO A 24 -23.34 -49.69 17.56
N TYR A 25 -23.08 -49.52 16.26
CA TYR A 25 -21.75 -49.81 15.69
C TYR A 25 -20.78 -48.62 15.70
N TYR A 26 -21.29 -47.42 15.39
CA TYR A 26 -20.56 -46.15 15.43
C TYR A 26 -21.54 -44.99 15.62
N ARG A 27 -21.01 -43.84 16.07
CA ARG A 27 -21.78 -42.62 16.31
C ARG A 27 -21.46 -41.55 15.27
N LYS A 28 -22.42 -40.65 15.07
CA LYS A 28 -22.16 -39.41 14.32
C LYS A 28 -21.06 -38.63 15.03
N GLY A 29 -20.05 -38.22 14.28
CA GLY A 29 -18.87 -37.53 14.81
C GLY A 29 -17.65 -38.42 14.99
N ASP A 30 -17.80 -39.75 14.95
CA ASP A 30 -16.66 -40.66 15.06
C ASP A 30 -15.70 -40.46 13.88
N ILE A 31 -14.40 -40.56 14.18
CA ILE A 31 -13.32 -40.36 13.21
C ILE A 31 -12.67 -41.71 12.90
N GLY A 32 -12.42 -41.96 11.61
CA GLY A 32 -11.76 -43.17 11.17
C GLY A 32 -10.98 -42.96 9.87
N LYS A 33 -10.20 -43.96 9.51
CA LYS A 33 -9.47 -44.02 8.23
C LYS A 33 -10.33 -44.71 7.19
N PHE A 34 -10.56 -44.07 6.04
CA PHE A 34 -11.29 -44.65 4.92
C PHE A 34 -10.49 -45.83 4.35
N VAL A 35 -11.10 -46.99 4.18
CA VAL A 35 -10.41 -48.20 3.68
C VAL A 35 -11.01 -48.75 2.37
N GLY A 36 -12.13 -48.19 1.91
CA GLY A 36 -12.80 -48.59 0.67
C GLY A 36 -13.51 -49.95 0.72
N GLY A 37 -14.24 -50.31 -0.33
CA GLY A 37 -14.98 -51.58 -0.42
C GLY A 37 -16.28 -51.62 0.39
N SER A 38 -16.77 -52.82 0.69
CA SER A 38 -18.03 -53.05 1.43
C SER A 38 -18.00 -52.58 2.89
N PHE A 39 -16.81 -52.34 3.45
CA PHE A 39 -16.57 -51.80 4.78
C PHE A 39 -15.69 -50.57 4.62
N ASN A 40 -16.30 -49.40 4.51
CA ASN A 40 -15.63 -48.24 3.94
C ASN A 40 -14.80 -47.43 4.96
N VAL A 41 -14.93 -47.64 6.29
CA VAL A 41 -14.16 -46.91 7.32
C VAL A 41 -13.66 -47.81 8.45
N ASN A 42 -12.39 -47.63 8.84
CA ASN A 42 -11.76 -48.23 10.02
C ASN A 42 -11.60 -47.20 11.15
N PHE A 43 -12.24 -47.43 12.28
CA PHE A 43 -12.27 -46.52 13.44
C PHE A 43 -11.23 -46.85 14.52
N THR A 44 -10.48 -47.94 14.38
CA THR A 44 -9.51 -48.38 15.40
C THR A 44 -8.41 -47.35 15.63
N GLY A 45 -8.10 -47.04 16.89
CA GLY A 45 -6.98 -46.18 17.25
C GLY A 45 -7.24 -44.67 17.16
N HIS A 46 -8.48 -44.26 16.96
CA HIS A 46 -8.87 -42.84 16.80
C HIS A 46 -9.60 -42.24 18.02
N GLY A 47 -9.61 -42.93 19.17
CA GLY A 47 -10.15 -42.38 20.43
C GLY A 47 -11.67 -42.28 20.53
N ASN A 48 -12.41 -42.99 19.67
CA ASN A 48 -13.87 -43.04 19.72
C ASN A 48 -14.37 -43.84 20.94
N ALA A 49 -15.42 -43.36 21.60
CA ALA A 49 -15.87 -43.90 22.88
C ALA A 49 -16.56 -45.27 22.80
N GLU A 50 -17.23 -45.59 21.69
CA GLU A 50 -18.13 -46.75 21.59
C GLU A 50 -18.14 -47.38 20.18
N VAL A 51 -16.98 -47.80 19.68
CA VAL A 51 -16.90 -48.57 18.43
C VAL A 51 -16.91 -50.06 18.76
N CYS A 52 -17.89 -50.78 18.21
CA CYS A 52 -18.07 -52.21 18.45
C CYS A 52 -17.33 -53.09 17.41
N GLY A 53 -17.08 -54.37 17.75
CA GLY A 53 -16.51 -55.36 16.83
C GLY A 53 -15.03 -55.15 16.51
N ASP A 54 -14.63 -55.48 15.28
CA ASP A 54 -13.25 -55.31 14.78
C ASP A 54 -12.95 -53.85 14.34
N GLY A 55 -13.91 -52.95 14.55
CA GLY A 55 -13.78 -51.51 14.31
C GLY A 55 -13.87 -51.10 12.83
N LYS A 56 -14.27 -52.00 11.93
CA LYS A 56 -14.43 -51.70 10.49
C LYS A 56 -15.89 -51.79 10.08
N TRP A 57 -16.45 -50.66 9.65
CA TRP A 57 -17.88 -50.58 9.35
C TRP A 57 -18.16 -49.87 8.04
N ALA A 58 -19.28 -50.24 7.42
CA ALA A 58 -19.88 -49.48 6.34
C ALA A 58 -20.61 -48.26 6.89
N VAL A 59 -20.27 -47.09 6.36
CA VAL A 59 -20.81 -45.79 6.75
C VAL A 59 -21.57 -45.19 5.59
N ASP A 60 -22.81 -44.78 5.85
CA ASP A 60 -23.71 -44.22 4.83
C ASP A 60 -23.33 -42.79 4.43
N SER A 61 -22.71 -42.03 5.33
CA SER A 61 -22.26 -40.66 5.05
C SER A 61 -21.10 -40.21 5.93
N TYR A 62 -20.12 -39.56 5.30
CA TYR A 62 -18.94 -39.02 5.96
C TYR A 62 -18.48 -37.72 5.26
N VAL A 63 -17.60 -36.97 5.93
CA VAL A 63 -16.81 -35.87 5.36
C VAL A 63 -15.33 -36.21 5.45
N VAL A 64 -14.57 -35.82 4.44
CA VAL A 64 -13.11 -36.01 4.44
C VAL A 64 -12.49 -34.94 5.34
N LEU A 65 -11.60 -35.39 6.22
CA LEU A 65 -10.80 -34.55 7.09
C LEU A 65 -9.47 -34.27 6.41
N GLU A 66 -9.35 -33.10 5.81
CA GLU A 66 -8.10 -32.63 5.21
C GLU A 66 -7.31 -31.86 6.27
N PRO A 67 -6.06 -32.25 6.59
CA PRO A 67 -5.17 -31.40 7.37
C PRO A 67 -4.98 -30.09 6.60
N THR A 68 -5.24 -28.95 7.23
CA THR A 68 -4.91 -27.66 6.62
C THR A 68 -3.52 -27.25 7.09
N ASP A 69 -2.57 -27.14 6.17
CA ASP A 69 -1.22 -26.54 6.35
C ASP A 69 -1.31 -25.02 6.61
N ILE A 70 -2.36 -24.59 7.34
CA ILE A 70 -2.79 -23.21 7.48
C ILE A 70 -2.73 -22.81 8.95
N ILE A 71 -1.72 -22.02 9.29
CA ILE A 71 -1.52 -21.49 10.63
C ILE A 71 -2.25 -20.14 10.73
N HIS A 72 -2.91 -19.90 11.85
CA HIS A 72 -3.49 -18.60 12.17
C HIS A 72 -2.58 -17.89 13.19
N VAL A 73 -2.01 -16.74 12.80
CA VAL A 73 -1.20 -15.89 13.69
C VAL A 73 -1.78 -14.48 13.62
N ASP A 74 -2.15 -13.90 14.76
CA ASP A 74 -2.75 -12.55 14.85
C ASP A 74 -3.95 -12.31 13.92
N GLY A 75 -4.78 -13.33 13.71
CA GLY A 75 -5.95 -13.27 12.82
C GLY A 75 -5.63 -13.38 11.33
N VAL A 76 -4.37 -13.55 10.96
CA VAL A 76 -3.91 -13.75 9.57
C VAL A 76 -3.59 -15.22 9.33
N ARG A 77 -3.96 -15.73 8.15
CA ARG A 77 -3.71 -17.12 7.73
C ARG A 77 -2.39 -17.21 6.98
N TYR A 78 -1.57 -18.20 7.34
CA TYR A 78 -0.26 -18.44 6.75
C TYR A 78 -0.14 -19.89 6.29
N ARG A 79 0.65 -20.12 5.25
CA ARG A 79 1.14 -21.44 4.85
C ARG A 79 2.57 -21.61 5.33
N GLU A 80 2.91 -22.79 5.81
CA GLU A 80 4.29 -23.19 6.08
C GLU A 80 5.05 -23.46 4.77
N GLU A 81 6.21 -22.85 4.61
CA GLU A 81 7.09 -23.04 3.46
C GLU A 81 8.51 -23.37 3.94
N LYS A 82 9.03 -24.54 3.55
CA LYS A 82 10.39 -24.96 3.89
C LYS A 82 11.39 -24.34 2.92
N ARG A 83 11.89 -23.15 3.27
CA ARG A 83 12.93 -22.41 2.55
C ARG A 83 13.68 -21.49 3.51
N ALA A 84 14.83 -20.95 3.07
CA ALA A 84 15.52 -19.89 3.80
C ALA A 84 14.63 -18.64 3.92
N ALA A 85 14.62 -18.05 5.11
CA ALA A 85 13.90 -16.81 5.38
C ALA A 85 14.71 -15.57 4.99
N THR A 86 14.01 -14.48 4.70
CA THR A 86 14.55 -13.15 4.44
C THR A 86 14.20 -12.17 5.56
N VAL A 87 14.93 -11.05 5.64
CA VAL A 87 14.70 -10.02 6.68
C VAL A 87 13.25 -9.52 6.63
N GLY A 88 12.60 -9.48 7.78
CA GLY A 88 11.21 -9.04 7.92
C GLY A 88 10.16 -10.14 7.78
N GLU A 89 10.53 -11.36 7.36
CA GLU A 89 9.59 -12.48 7.29
C GLU A 89 9.27 -13.06 8.68
N ARG A 90 8.10 -13.69 8.78
CA ARG A 90 7.71 -14.47 9.95
C ARG A 90 8.11 -15.93 9.76
N ILE A 91 8.66 -16.53 10.81
CA ILE A 91 9.03 -17.95 10.85
C ILE A 91 8.32 -18.66 12.00
N LEU A 92 8.00 -19.93 11.83
CA LEU A 92 7.52 -20.82 12.87
C LEU A 92 8.63 -21.81 13.25
N ILE A 93 8.93 -21.92 14.54
CA ILE A 93 9.87 -22.93 15.04
C ILE A 93 9.18 -24.29 15.08
N VAL A 94 9.73 -25.26 14.36
CA VAL A 94 9.19 -26.63 14.24
C VAL A 94 10.14 -27.69 14.82
N ALA A 95 11.42 -27.38 14.96
CA ALA A 95 12.45 -28.28 15.49
C ALA A 95 13.50 -27.52 16.31
N ALA A 96 13.10 -26.97 17.45
CA ALA A 96 13.91 -26.14 18.33
C ALA A 96 15.11 -26.91 18.91
N GLU A 97 16.32 -26.38 18.71
CA GLU A 97 17.58 -26.94 19.15
C GLU A 97 18.39 -25.88 19.91
N GLN A 98 19.08 -26.25 21.00
CA GLN A 98 20.02 -25.37 21.72
C GLN A 98 19.47 -23.97 22.08
N THR A 99 18.17 -23.87 22.39
CA THR A 99 17.44 -22.60 22.44
C THR A 99 17.81 -21.66 23.58
N GLY A 100 18.63 -22.09 24.55
CA GLY A 100 18.92 -21.32 25.77
C GLY A 100 17.70 -20.98 26.63
N GLY A 101 16.51 -21.49 26.29
CA GLY A 101 15.22 -21.11 26.89
C GLY A 101 14.51 -19.94 26.22
N GLU A 102 15.09 -19.32 25.18
CA GLU A 102 14.56 -18.10 24.54
C GLU A 102 13.38 -18.37 23.59
N TYR A 103 13.33 -19.56 22.98
CA TYR A 103 12.25 -19.98 22.09
C TYR A 103 11.95 -21.48 22.20
N ASN A 104 10.77 -21.89 21.71
CA ASN A 104 10.28 -23.27 21.75
C ASN A 104 9.59 -23.65 20.42
N ASN A 105 9.40 -24.95 20.18
CA ASN A 105 8.52 -25.42 19.11
C ASN A 105 7.13 -24.76 19.21
N GLY A 106 6.64 -24.24 18.10
CA GLY A 106 5.40 -23.46 18.04
C GLY A 106 5.60 -21.95 18.13
N SER A 107 6.80 -21.46 18.44
CA SER A 107 7.08 -20.01 18.53
C SER A 107 7.06 -19.38 17.15
N VAL A 108 6.39 -18.23 17.01
CA VAL A 108 6.38 -17.43 15.79
C VAL A 108 7.24 -16.20 16.00
N LEU A 109 8.30 -16.06 15.20
CA LEU A 109 9.33 -15.04 15.36
C LEU A 109 9.48 -14.24 14.06
N THR A 110 9.98 -13.00 14.16
CA THR A 110 10.22 -12.13 13.01
C THR A 110 11.71 -11.99 12.76
N VAL A 111 12.14 -12.27 11.53
CA VAL A 111 13.54 -12.25 11.13
C VAL A 111 14.06 -10.81 11.11
N LYS A 112 15.12 -10.56 11.88
CA LYS A 112 15.86 -9.29 11.94
C LYS A 112 17.03 -9.30 10.97
N GLY A 113 17.57 -10.47 10.63
CA GLY A 113 18.38 -10.65 9.44
C GLY A 113 19.04 -12.02 9.31
N THR A 114 19.93 -12.14 8.33
CA THR A 114 20.46 -13.41 7.84
C THR A 114 21.98 -13.43 7.87
N LEU A 115 22.56 -14.59 8.18
CA LEU A 115 24.00 -14.87 8.10
C LEU A 115 24.19 -15.92 7.01
N GLY A 116 24.36 -15.46 5.77
CA GLY A 116 24.34 -16.30 4.56
C GLY A 116 25.46 -17.36 4.47
N GLU A 117 26.47 -17.30 5.34
CA GLU A 117 27.55 -18.30 5.39
C GLU A 117 27.21 -19.51 6.28
N PHE A 118 26.15 -19.42 7.10
CA PHE A 118 25.81 -20.44 8.12
C PHE A 118 24.35 -20.90 8.09
N ASP A 119 23.60 -20.59 7.01
CA ASP A 119 22.18 -20.95 6.82
C ASP A 119 21.33 -20.70 8.09
N CYS A 120 21.54 -19.54 8.72
CA CYS A 120 20.90 -19.18 9.97
C CYS A 120 20.37 -17.74 9.94
N VAL A 121 19.41 -17.49 10.84
CA VAL A 121 18.73 -16.21 11.00
C VAL A 121 18.83 -15.72 12.43
N TYR A 122 18.79 -14.40 12.61
CA TYR A 122 18.60 -13.76 13.91
C TYR A 122 17.24 -13.06 13.91
N VAL A 123 16.58 -13.05 15.06
CA VAL A 123 15.20 -12.58 15.23
C VAL A 123 15.12 -11.40 16.18
N ASN A 124 13.98 -10.70 16.18
CA ASN A 124 13.72 -9.69 17.19
C ASN A 124 13.42 -10.34 18.55
N GLY A 125 14.13 -9.93 19.61
CA GLY A 125 13.87 -10.34 20.99
C GLY A 125 15.06 -10.95 21.71
N HIS A 126 15.98 -11.59 20.99
CA HIS A 126 17.21 -12.18 21.55
C HIS A 126 18.30 -12.31 20.47
N ASP A 127 19.54 -12.52 20.90
CA ASP A 127 20.71 -12.59 20.01
C ASP A 127 21.11 -14.03 19.60
N LEU A 128 20.33 -15.04 19.99
CA LEU A 128 20.55 -16.42 19.54
C LEU A 128 20.26 -16.59 18.03
N ILE A 129 21.15 -17.31 17.36
CA ILE A 129 20.98 -17.75 15.98
C ILE A 129 20.02 -18.93 15.90
N ILE A 130 19.19 -18.97 14.86
CA ILE A 130 18.25 -20.04 14.59
C ILE A 130 18.60 -20.63 13.22
N TYR A 131 18.87 -21.93 13.16
CA TYR A 131 19.22 -22.60 11.91
C TYR A 131 17.98 -22.83 11.04
N ASP A 132 18.15 -22.82 9.71
CA ASP A 132 17.12 -23.14 8.72
C ASP A 132 16.34 -24.45 8.97
N ARG A 133 16.99 -25.45 9.57
CA ARG A 133 16.38 -26.73 9.95
C ARG A 133 15.41 -26.63 11.12
N GLU A 134 15.52 -25.59 11.94
CA GLU A 134 14.68 -25.41 13.14
C GLU A 134 13.34 -24.75 12.83
N TYR A 135 13.20 -24.12 11.65
CA TYR A 135 12.04 -23.29 11.32
C TYR A 135 11.45 -23.57 9.93
N VAL A 136 10.23 -23.08 9.73
CA VAL A 136 9.58 -22.91 8.43
C VAL A 136 9.14 -21.47 8.26
N VAL A 137 9.13 -20.97 7.02
CA VAL A 137 8.68 -19.61 6.72
C VAL A 137 7.16 -19.57 6.66
N LEU A 138 6.56 -18.54 7.24
CA LEU A 138 5.12 -18.31 7.20
C LEU A 138 4.78 -17.35 6.06
N THR A 139 4.29 -17.92 4.96
CA THR A 139 3.84 -17.15 3.79
C THR A 139 2.35 -16.83 3.94
N PRO A 140 1.93 -15.54 3.98
CA PRO A 140 0.53 -15.19 4.19
C PRO A 140 -0.33 -15.69 3.03
N LEU A 141 -1.38 -16.43 3.34
CA LEU A 141 -2.36 -16.90 2.38
C LEU A 141 -3.35 -15.78 2.10
N ARG A 142 -3.20 -15.11 0.96
CA ARG A 142 -4.26 -14.28 0.39
C ARG A 142 -5.33 -15.22 -0.15
N GLU A 143 -6.46 -15.30 0.54
CA GLU A 143 -7.59 -16.08 0.03
C GLU A 143 -8.17 -15.41 -1.21
N ASN A 144 -8.11 -16.10 -2.34
CA ASN A 144 -9.06 -15.88 -3.42
C ASN A 144 -10.41 -16.36 -2.90
N ILE A 145 -11.22 -15.43 -2.39
CA ILE A 145 -12.57 -15.69 -1.90
C ILE A 145 -13.46 -16.03 -3.10
N THR A 146 -13.61 -17.32 -3.39
CA THR A 146 -14.79 -17.87 -4.07
C THR A 146 -15.75 -18.35 -2.99
N GLY A 147 -16.62 -17.45 -2.51
CA GLY A 147 -17.66 -17.75 -1.53
C GLY A 147 -17.99 -16.57 -0.62
N SER A 148 -18.90 -15.73 -1.10
CA SER A 148 -19.47 -14.49 -0.52
C SER A 148 -19.68 -14.41 1.01
N TYR A 149 -18.99 -13.46 1.65
CA TYR A 149 -19.63 -12.36 2.40
C TYR A 149 -18.96 -11.05 2.00
N GLU A 150 -19.69 -10.27 1.22
CA GLU A 150 -19.27 -9.04 0.56
C GLU A 150 -19.19 -7.87 1.57
N LEU A 151 -18.03 -7.23 1.66
CA LEU A 151 -18.05 -5.76 1.53
C LEU A 151 -18.04 -5.50 0.02
N PRO A 152 -19.00 -4.74 -0.54
CA PRO A 152 -19.22 -4.70 -1.98
C PRO A 152 -18.03 -4.02 -2.68
N THR A 153 -17.13 -4.81 -3.24
CA THR A 153 -16.19 -4.33 -4.26
C THR A 153 -16.71 -4.77 -5.62
N ASN A 154 -17.43 -3.86 -6.27
CA ASN A 154 -17.91 -4.01 -7.65
C ASN A 154 -16.71 -4.11 -8.60
N ASN A 155 -16.26 -5.31 -8.92
CA ASN A 155 -15.25 -5.54 -9.94
C ASN A 155 -15.94 -5.69 -11.31
N ILE A 156 -15.57 -4.81 -12.25
CA ILE A 156 -16.05 -4.84 -13.64
C ILE A 156 -14.96 -5.47 -14.51
N THR A 157 -15.28 -6.55 -15.21
CA THR A 157 -14.40 -7.16 -16.21
C THR A 157 -14.71 -6.59 -17.59
N LEU A 158 -13.71 -6.02 -18.27
CA LEU A 158 -13.84 -5.43 -19.61
C LEU A 158 -13.00 -6.21 -20.62
N ASN A 159 -13.61 -6.68 -21.70
CA ASN A 159 -12.90 -7.27 -22.83
C ASN A 159 -12.72 -6.20 -23.92
N LEU A 160 -11.50 -5.68 -24.06
CA LEU A 160 -11.20 -4.58 -24.97
C LEU A 160 -10.38 -5.08 -26.16
N ASN A 161 -10.79 -4.71 -27.37
CA ASN A 161 -10.02 -4.97 -28.58
C ASN A 161 -9.50 -3.64 -29.13
N ILE A 162 -8.19 -3.41 -29.02
CA ILE A 162 -7.57 -2.10 -29.25
C ILE A 162 -6.72 -2.19 -30.51
N THR A 163 -7.10 -1.43 -31.54
CA THR A 163 -6.34 -1.33 -32.80
C THR A 163 -5.64 0.01 -32.85
N VAL A 164 -4.31 0.01 -32.82
CA VAL A 164 -3.50 1.23 -32.86
C VAL A 164 -2.73 1.28 -34.18
N ALA A 165 -2.89 2.38 -34.93
CA ALA A 165 -2.23 2.59 -36.21
C ALA A 165 -0.90 3.36 -36.10
N SER A 166 -0.41 3.63 -34.88
CA SER A 166 0.79 4.44 -34.62
C SER A 166 1.82 3.74 -33.76
N SER A 167 3.09 4.13 -33.92
CA SER A 167 4.27 3.58 -33.24
C SER A 167 4.73 4.41 -32.04
N SER A 168 3.95 5.41 -31.62
CA SER A 168 4.27 6.23 -30.44
C SER A 168 3.70 5.62 -29.14
N PRO A 169 4.52 5.35 -28.12
CA PRO A 169 4.07 4.80 -26.84
C PRO A 169 3.00 5.64 -26.14
N SER A 170 3.05 6.97 -26.29
CA SER A 170 2.07 7.88 -25.69
C SER A 170 0.69 7.77 -26.34
N GLU A 171 0.63 7.50 -27.64
CA GLU A 171 -0.62 7.35 -28.38
C GLU A 171 -1.26 5.98 -28.14
N ILE A 172 -0.45 4.93 -27.97
CA ILE A 172 -0.91 3.60 -27.59
C ILE A 172 -1.57 3.64 -26.20
N LEU A 173 -0.90 4.25 -25.22
CA LEU A 173 -1.45 4.39 -23.85
C LEU A 173 -2.74 5.22 -23.84
N LYS A 174 -2.79 6.29 -24.63
CA LYS A 174 -4.00 7.10 -24.78
C LYS A 174 -5.15 6.28 -25.39
N ALA A 175 -4.89 5.50 -26.44
CA ALA A 175 -5.90 4.64 -27.07
C ALA A 175 -6.43 3.54 -26.13
N ILE A 176 -5.57 2.99 -25.27
CA ILE A 176 -5.98 2.04 -24.22
C ILE A 176 -6.90 2.73 -23.20
N ALA A 177 -6.49 3.88 -22.68
CA ALA A 177 -7.29 4.64 -21.71
C ALA A 177 -8.65 5.05 -22.27
N ASP A 178 -8.69 5.55 -23.51
CA ASP A 178 -9.92 5.95 -24.20
C ASP A 178 -10.86 4.75 -24.40
N SER A 179 -10.32 3.58 -24.75
CA SER A 179 -11.09 2.34 -24.94
C SER A 179 -11.67 1.81 -23.62
N VAL A 180 -10.88 1.81 -22.53
CA VAL A 180 -11.36 1.44 -21.19
C VAL A 180 -12.48 2.37 -20.75
N GLN A 181 -12.33 3.67 -20.96
CA GLN A 181 -13.32 4.66 -20.54
C GLN A 181 -14.62 4.58 -21.35
N ALA A 182 -14.52 4.34 -22.67
CA ALA A 182 -15.69 4.14 -23.53
C ALA A 182 -16.50 2.90 -23.12
N GLU A 183 -15.84 1.82 -22.69
CA GLU A 183 -16.52 0.61 -22.26
C GLU A 183 -17.17 0.76 -20.88
N LEU A 184 -16.51 1.46 -19.95
CA LEU A 184 -17.07 1.78 -18.63
C LEU A 184 -18.32 2.67 -18.74
N ALA A 185 -18.36 3.59 -19.70
CA ALA A 185 -19.52 4.45 -19.94
C ALA A 185 -20.78 3.69 -20.39
N LYS A 186 -20.65 2.42 -20.84
CA LYS A 186 -21.79 1.57 -21.25
C LYS A 186 -22.52 0.92 -20.08
N PHE A 187 -21.94 0.91 -18.88
CA PHE A 187 -22.60 0.37 -17.68
C PHE A 187 -23.59 1.38 -17.08
N LYS A 188 -24.87 1.00 -16.96
CA LYS A 188 -25.91 1.86 -16.34
C LYS A 188 -25.59 2.10 -14.86
N GLY A 189 -25.39 3.36 -14.50
CA GLY A 189 -25.04 3.78 -13.14
C GLY A 189 -23.54 3.93 -12.89
N ALA A 190 -22.69 3.72 -13.90
CA ALA A 190 -21.26 4.04 -13.78
C ALA A 190 -21.09 5.55 -13.56
N PRO A 191 -20.34 5.97 -12.52
CA PRO A 191 -20.01 7.37 -12.32
C PRO A 191 -19.16 7.84 -13.51
N ASN A 192 -19.73 8.70 -14.36
CA ASN A 192 -19.04 9.30 -15.51
C ASN A 192 -18.59 10.74 -15.18
N ASP A 193 -18.42 11.02 -13.88
CA ASP A 193 -17.99 12.30 -13.34
C ASP A 193 -16.46 12.47 -13.46
N LYS A 194 -15.98 13.71 -13.36
CA LYS A 194 -14.59 14.09 -13.59
C LYS A 194 -13.61 13.38 -12.63
N GLU A 195 -14.05 13.07 -11.41
CA GLU A 195 -13.24 12.42 -10.35
C GLU A 195 -12.99 10.95 -10.69
N SER A 196 -14.03 10.23 -11.12
CA SER A 196 -13.93 8.83 -11.52
C SER A 196 -13.05 8.63 -12.76
N ARG A 197 -13.10 9.59 -13.72
CA ARG A 197 -12.18 9.62 -14.87
C ARG A 197 -10.73 9.83 -14.42
N GLY A 198 -10.49 10.74 -13.46
CA GLY A 198 -9.17 11.03 -12.90
C GLY A 198 -8.51 9.82 -12.24
N LYS A 199 -9.26 9.10 -11.38
CA LYS A 199 -8.76 7.89 -10.69
C LYS A 199 -8.42 6.74 -11.63
N ILE A 200 -9.22 6.54 -12.69
CA ILE A 200 -8.92 5.50 -13.69
C ILE A 200 -7.65 5.85 -14.47
N THR A 201 -7.47 7.12 -14.84
CA THR A 201 -6.23 7.58 -15.47
C THR A 201 -5.03 7.44 -14.52
N GLU A 202 -5.17 7.73 -13.23
CA GLU A 202 -4.12 7.58 -12.21
C GLU A 202 -3.68 6.12 -12.06
N VAL A 203 -4.63 5.19 -11.89
CA VAL A 203 -4.36 3.75 -11.75
C VAL A 203 -3.72 3.15 -13.01
N LEU A 204 -4.16 3.57 -14.20
CA LEU A 204 -3.61 3.06 -15.46
C LEU A 204 -2.25 3.65 -15.82
N THR A 205 -1.84 4.78 -15.22
CA THR A 205 -0.60 5.48 -15.60
C THR A 205 0.60 5.17 -14.71
N ASN A 206 0.46 4.34 -13.66
CA ASN A 206 1.57 3.87 -12.80
C ASN A 206 2.48 5.03 -12.32
N LYS A 207 1.86 6.19 -12.03
CA LYS A 207 2.59 7.41 -11.68
C LYS A 207 3.09 7.33 -10.24
N SER A 208 4.36 7.64 -10.02
CA SER A 208 4.92 7.77 -8.67
C SER A 208 4.21 8.92 -7.90
N PRO A 209 4.22 8.91 -6.56
CA PRO A 209 3.67 10.02 -5.77
C PRO A 209 4.21 11.39 -6.20
N GLN A 210 5.49 11.44 -6.59
CA GLN A 210 6.11 12.63 -7.16
C GLN A 210 5.48 13.07 -8.49
N GLN A 211 5.20 12.12 -9.40
CA GLN A 211 4.55 12.42 -10.68
C GLN A 211 3.09 12.85 -10.51
N ILE A 212 2.40 12.34 -9.49
CA ILE A 212 1.05 12.80 -9.12
C ILE A 212 1.13 14.25 -8.61
N ARG A 213 2.05 14.54 -7.69
CA ARG A 213 2.28 15.90 -7.17
C ARG A 213 2.61 16.88 -8.30
N ASP A 214 3.53 16.52 -9.18
CA ASP A 214 3.92 17.35 -10.33
C ASP A 214 2.69 17.63 -11.22
N GLY A 215 1.84 16.63 -11.49
CA GLY A 215 0.60 16.82 -12.23
C GLY A 215 -0.40 17.76 -11.54
N ILE A 216 -0.53 17.68 -10.22
CA ILE A 216 -1.38 18.57 -9.41
C ILE A 216 -0.85 20.01 -9.46
N VAL A 217 0.47 20.20 -9.35
CA VAL A 217 1.09 21.54 -9.44
C VAL A 217 0.85 22.15 -10.82
N GLU A 218 1.02 21.38 -11.90
CA GLU A 218 0.75 21.87 -13.26
C GLU A 218 -0.74 22.17 -13.48
N GLN A 219 -1.65 21.36 -12.94
CA GLN A 219 -3.08 21.65 -12.97
C GLN A 219 -3.40 22.94 -12.19
N ALA A 220 -2.79 23.16 -11.03
CA ALA A 220 -2.98 24.38 -10.25
C ALA A 220 -2.51 25.63 -11.00
N LYS A 221 -1.39 25.56 -11.73
CA LYS A 221 -0.91 26.65 -12.59
C LYS A 221 -1.91 26.97 -13.70
N ALA A 222 -2.38 25.93 -14.41
CA ALA A 222 -3.34 26.07 -15.49
C ALA A 222 -4.67 26.67 -14.99
N ASP A 223 -5.19 26.20 -13.85
CA ASP A 223 -6.41 26.71 -13.24
C ASP A 223 -6.28 28.18 -12.84
N VAL A 224 -5.15 28.58 -12.26
CA VAL A 224 -4.89 29.99 -11.93
C VAL A 224 -4.86 30.83 -13.21
N GLU A 225 -4.18 30.38 -14.26
CA GLU A 225 -4.14 31.10 -15.54
C GLU A 225 -5.52 31.22 -16.20
N GLU A 226 -6.34 30.16 -16.16
CA GLU A 226 -7.69 30.17 -16.71
C GLU A 226 -8.61 31.11 -15.93
N LEU A 227 -8.63 31.00 -14.60
CA LEU A 227 -9.53 31.78 -13.74
C LEU A 227 -9.13 33.27 -13.70
N THR A 228 -7.83 33.59 -13.80
CA THR A 228 -7.34 34.98 -13.90
C THR A 228 -7.66 35.63 -15.25
N ARG A 229 -7.88 34.86 -16.32
CA ARG A 229 -8.35 35.40 -17.61
C ARG A 229 -9.81 35.83 -17.56
N ILE A 230 -10.64 35.15 -16.76
CA ILE A 230 -12.06 35.48 -16.60
C ILE A 230 -12.23 36.75 -15.78
N ASP A 231 -11.45 36.90 -14.72
CA ASP A 231 -11.46 38.08 -13.85
C ASP A 231 -10.07 38.73 -13.86
N HIS A 232 -9.91 39.75 -14.72
CA HIS A 232 -8.63 40.41 -15.05
C HIS A 232 -7.88 41.09 -13.86
N ARG A 233 -8.22 40.79 -12.60
CA ARG A 233 -7.78 41.55 -11.41
C ARG A 233 -7.55 40.72 -10.15
N ALA A 234 -7.19 39.44 -10.30
CA ALA A 234 -6.67 38.67 -9.19
C ALA A 234 -5.18 39.00 -8.93
N GLU A 235 -4.90 39.54 -7.75
CA GLU A 235 -3.55 39.76 -7.22
C GLU A 235 -3.25 38.72 -6.15
N PHE A 236 -2.02 38.20 -6.13
CA PHE A 236 -1.60 37.19 -5.16
C PHE A 236 -0.55 37.75 -4.20
N VAL A 237 -0.76 37.51 -2.92
CA VAL A 237 0.22 37.81 -1.86
C VAL A 237 0.65 36.48 -1.25
N VAL A 238 1.91 36.12 -1.44
CA VAL A 238 2.50 34.88 -0.92
C VAL A 238 3.38 35.23 0.28
N ASN A 239 3.06 34.70 1.45
CA ASN A 239 3.87 34.80 2.65
C ASN A 239 4.42 33.41 2.99
N ARG A 240 5.68 33.16 2.60
CA ARG A 240 6.36 31.87 2.81
C ARG A 240 6.63 31.59 4.29
N GLU A 241 7.03 32.60 5.07
CA GLU A 241 7.26 32.46 6.52
C GLU A 241 6.00 31.98 7.27
N LYS A 242 4.84 32.54 6.93
CA LYS A 242 3.54 32.16 7.50
C LYS A 242 2.87 31.03 6.74
N ARG A 243 3.51 30.47 5.71
CA ARG A 243 3.00 29.40 4.83
C ARG A 243 1.56 29.70 4.34
N THR A 244 1.32 30.95 3.96
CA THR A 244 0.00 31.49 3.64
C THR A 244 0.00 32.18 2.28
N VAL A 245 -1.01 31.89 1.46
CA VAL A 245 -1.26 32.57 0.19
C VAL A 245 -2.61 33.26 0.25
N VAL A 246 -2.66 34.53 -0.17
CA VAL A 246 -3.87 35.34 -0.22
C VAL A 246 -4.13 35.75 -1.66
N ALA A 247 -5.33 35.48 -2.16
CA ALA A 247 -5.82 35.98 -3.43
C ALA A 247 -6.75 37.17 -3.19
N LEU A 248 -6.48 38.28 -3.84
CA LEU A 248 -7.24 39.53 -3.77
C LEU A 248 -7.86 39.80 -5.13
N ILE A 249 -9.19 39.90 -5.19
CA ILE A 249 -9.90 40.22 -6.42
C ILE A 249 -10.34 41.68 -6.35
N ARG A 250 -9.94 42.49 -7.34
CA ARG A 250 -10.38 43.89 -7.45
C ARG A 250 -11.46 44.05 -8.50
N LYS A 251 -12.46 44.88 -8.23
CA LYS A 251 -13.51 45.19 -9.22
C LYS A 251 -12.93 45.99 -10.39
N CYS A 252 -13.38 45.72 -11.62
CA CYS A 252 -12.96 46.49 -12.79
C CYS A 252 -13.22 48.00 -12.59
N GLY A 253 -12.20 48.84 -12.81
CA GLY A 253 -12.24 50.28 -12.59
C GLY A 253 -12.03 50.79 -11.15
N SER A 254 -11.91 49.92 -10.14
CA SER A 254 -11.71 50.33 -8.73
C SER A 254 -10.43 49.77 -8.11
N LEU A 255 -9.81 50.53 -7.20
CA LEU A 255 -8.72 50.06 -6.33
C LEU A 255 -9.26 49.27 -5.12
N THR A 256 -10.57 49.21 -4.91
CA THR A 256 -11.18 48.49 -3.79
C THR A 256 -11.19 46.98 -4.01
N ILE A 257 -10.76 46.23 -3.00
CA ILE A 257 -10.83 44.76 -2.97
C ILE A 257 -12.30 44.35 -2.87
N SER A 258 -12.76 43.56 -3.83
CA SER A 258 -14.14 43.06 -3.92
C SER A 258 -14.30 41.70 -3.23
N ALA A 259 -13.28 40.85 -3.30
CA ALA A 259 -13.27 39.55 -2.65
C ALA A 259 -11.84 39.14 -2.25
N ARG A 260 -11.75 38.28 -1.25
CA ARG A 260 -10.48 37.74 -0.74
C ARG A 260 -10.62 36.27 -0.42
N GLY A 261 -9.67 35.48 -0.87
CA GLY A 261 -9.51 34.08 -0.46
C GLY A 261 -8.16 33.87 0.20
N ILE A 262 -8.13 32.96 1.17
CA ILE A 262 -6.91 32.63 1.94
C ILE A 262 -6.69 31.13 1.85
N ALA A 263 -5.47 30.73 1.52
CA ALA A 263 -4.97 29.36 1.65
C ALA A 263 -3.86 29.36 2.70
N LYS A 264 -3.96 28.47 3.68
CA LYS A 264 -2.92 28.28 4.70
C LYS A 264 -2.51 26.82 4.67
N CYS A 265 -1.22 26.57 4.49
CA CYS A 265 -0.64 25.24 4.47
C CYS A 265 -0.42 24.76 5.92
N SER A 266 -0.60 23.46 6.16
CA SER A 266 -0.28 22.83 7.45
C SER A 266 1.22 22.92 7.71
N PRO A 267 1.69 23.05 8.97
CA PRO A 267 3.11 22.93 9.29
C PRO A 267 3.69 21.55 8.92
N ASP A 268 2.86 20.50 8.97
CA ASP A 268 3.27 19.11 8.66
C ASP A 268 3.21 18.77 7.17
N ASP A 269 2.85 19.73 6.32
CA ASP A 269 2.71 19.53 4.87
C ASP A 269 3.87 20.20 4.10
N CYS A 270 3.99 20.02 2.79
CA CYS A 270 4.96 20.72 1.95
C CYS A 270 4.32 21.95 1.30
N PHE A 271 4.89 23.12 1.54
CA PHE A 271 4.38 24.38 1.01
C PHE A 271 4.59 24.46 -0.51
N ASN A 272 3.52 24.77 -1.25
CA ASN A 272 3.61 25.06 -2.67
C ASN A 272 2.80 26.32 -3.00
N ALA A 273 3.48 27.33 -3.53
CA ALA A 273 2.86 28.62 -3.86
C ALA A 273 1.78 28.48 -4.95
N HIS A 274 1.97 27.61 -5.95
CA HIS A 274 1.01 27.43 -7.05
C HIS A 274 -0.28 26.78 -6.58
N ILE A 275 -0.19 25.70 -5.80
CA ILE A 275 -1.35 25.06 -5.17
C ILE A 275 -2.05 26.05 -4.22
N GLY A 276 -1.28 26.81 -3.43
CA GLY A 276 -1.80 27.85 -2.56
C GLY A 276 -2.53 28.97 -3.31
N LYS A 277 -1.98 29.45 -4.43
CA LYS A 277 -2.58 30.46 -5.32
C LYS A 277 -3.92 29.93 -5.87
N ALA A 278 -3.98 28.69 -6.35
CA ALA A 278 -5.21 28.07 -6.85
C ALA A 278 -6.30 27.96 -5.78
N ILE A 279 -5.98 27.41 -4.60
CA ILE A 279 -6.95 27.29 -3.48
C ILE A 279 -7.45 28.68 -3.04
N ALA A 280 -6.54 29.64 -2.90
CA ALA A 280 -6.89 31.00 -2.51
C ALA A 280 -7.81 31.66 -3.55
N LEU A 281 -7.54 31.45 -4.84
CA LEU A 281 -8.35 31.99 -5.93
C LEU A 281 -9.76 31.38 -5.96
N HIS A 282 -9.89 30.06 -5.87
CA HIS A 282 -11.19 29.39 -5.77
C HIS A 282 -12.02 29.94 -4.61
N ARG A 283 -11.41 30.09 -3.42
CA ARG A 283 -12.07 30.67 -2.25
C ARG A 283 -12.46 32.13 -2.45
N ALA A 284 -11.63 32.91 -3.16
CA ALA A 284 -11.93 34.31 -3.46
C ALA A 284 -13.11 34.45 -4.42
N LEU A 285 -13.20 33.55 -5.41
CA LEU A 285 -14.29 33.50 -6.40
C LEU A 285 -15.56 32.82 -5.88
N GLY A 286 -15.52 32.22 -4.68
CA GLY A 286 -16.65 31.45 -4.14
C GLY A 286 -16.89 30.12 -4.85
N LEU A 287 -15.86 29.57 -5.50
CA LEU A 287 -15.90 28.28 -6.17
C LEU A 287 -15.48 27.15 -5.22
N ASP A 288 -16.00 25.95 -5.47
CA ASP A 288 -15.56 24.75 -4.77
C ASP A 288 -14.08 24.49 -5.05
N VAL A 289 -13.32 24.17 -3.99
CA VAL A 289 -11.89 23.86 -4.09
C VAL A 289 -11.74 22.38 -4.46
N PRO A 290 -11.04 22.04 -5.57
CA PRO A 290 -10.74 20.65 -5.90
C PRO A 290 -10.06 19.90 -4.75
N SER A 291 -10.53 18.68 -4.47
CA SER A 291 -9.99 17.85 -3.39
C SER A 291 -8.53 17.50 -3.57
N ASP A 292 -8.07 17.43 -4.82
CA ASP A 292 -6.70 17.04 -5.17
C ASP A 292 -5.69 18.07 -4.66
N TYR A 293 -6.07 19.34 -4.58
CA TYR A 293 -5.26 20.42 -4.00
C TYR A 293 -5.16 20.32 -2.47
N LEU A 294 -6.13 19.67 -1.82
CA LEU A 294 -6.16 19.50 -0.36
C LEU A 294 -5.48 18.21 0.11
N LYS A 295 -5.22 17.28 -0.81
CA LYS A 295 -4.65 15.95 -0.53
C LYS A 295 -3.44 15.64 -1.41
N ALA A 296 -2.71 16.69 -1.82
CA ALA A 296 -1.52 16.51 -2.63
C ALA A 296 -0.48 15.66 -1.86
N PRO A 297 0.12 14.63 -2.48
CA PRO A 297 1.13 13.80 -1.83
C PRO A 297 2.39 14.61 -1.50
N GLN A 298 3.15 14.19 -0.49
CA GLN A 298 4.43 14.82 -0.15
C GLN A 298 5.46 14.61 -1.28
N PRO A 299 6.31 15.61 -1.58
CA PRO A 299 7.43 15.41 -2.47
C PRO A 299 8.39 14.36 -1.91
N THR A 300 8.84 13.44 -2.75
CA THR A 300 9.72 12.33 -2.36
C THR A 300 11.17 12.57 -2.76
N GLU A 301 11.43 13.54 -3.63
CA GLU A 301 12.77 13.80 -4.16
C GLU A 301 13.06 15.32 -4.18
N PRO A 302 14.12 15.79 -3.49
CA PRO A 302 14.58 17.16 -3.60
C PRO A 302 15.06 17.50 -5.02
N ARG A 303 14.70 18.68 -5.51
CA ARG A 303 15.15 19.22 -6.80
C ARG A 303 15.77 20.60 -6.61
N VAL A 304 16.54 21.05 -7.61
CA VAL A 304 17.12 22.40 -7.62
C VAL A 304 16.02 23.45 -7.46
N GLY A 305 16.22 24.36 -6.50
CA GLY A 305 15.28 25.40 -6.13
C GLY A 305 14.33 25.02 -4.99
N ASP A 306 14.28 23.76 -4.56
CA ASP A 306 13.48 23.34 -3.41
C ASP A 306 14.12 23.83 -2.11
N VAL A 307 13.28 24.18 -1.13
CA VAL A 307 13.72 24.49 0.24
C VAL A 307 13.53 23.24 1.08
N VAL A 308 14.60 22.83 1.74
CA VAL A 308 14.68 21.60 2.53
C VAL A 308 15.00 21.90 3.99
N LEU A 309 14.47 21.07 4.88
CA LEU A 309 14.77 21.03 6.30
C LEU A 309 15.64 19.82 6.59
N VAL A 310 16.80 20.04 7.21
CA VAL A 310 17.68 18.94 7.64
C VAL A 310 17.05 18.22 8.83
N THR A 311 16.73 16.95 8.62
CA THR A 311 16.10 16.09 9.63
C THR A 311 17.11 15.18 10.32
N GLU A 312 18.25 14.90 9.69
CA GLU A 312 19.28 14.08 10.30
C GLU A 312 19.99 14.79 11.45
N SER A 313 20.35 14.01 12.48
CA SER A 313 21.07 14.50 13.66
C SER A 313 22.53 14.79 13.33
N GLY A 314 22.98 16.02 13.57
CA GLY A 314 24.29 16.53 13.19
C GLY A 314 24.44 18.02 13.53
N ALA A 315 25.52 18.63 13.05
CA ALA A 315 25.84 20.04 13.36
C ALA A 315 24.83 21.05 12.78
N ILE A 316 24.13 20.65 11.73
CA ILE A 316 23.21 21.51 10.96
C ILE A 316 21.75 21.07 11.06
N THR A 317 21.41 20.15 11.97
CA THR A 317 20.03 19.68 12.19
C THR A 317 19.07 20.83 12.43
N GLY A 318 17.90 20.77 11.80
CA GLY A 318 16.88 21.81 11.89
C GLY A 318 17.17 23.06 11.04
N SER A 319 18.32 23.10 10.36
CA SER A 319 18.62 24.19 9.41
C SER A 319 17.75 24.06 8.17
N THR A 320 17.30 25.20 7.67
CA THR A 320 16.59 25.31 6.39
C THR A 320 17.54 25.85 5.34
N MET A 321 17.53 25.26 4.15
CA MET A 321 18.42 25.62 3.05
C MET A 321 17.78 25.37 1.69
N THR A 322 18.31 26.00 0.65
CA THR A 322 17.84 25.82 -0.73
C THR A 322 18.78 24.91 -1.49
N VAL A 323 18.23 23.94 -2.21
CA VAL A 323 18.96 23.06 -3.11
C VAL A 323 19.45 23.87 -4.31
N THR A 324 20.78 23.93 -4.52
CA THR A 324 21.38 24.74 -5.59
C THR A 324 21.78 23.92 -6.80
N ARG A 325 22.23 22.68 -6.61
CA ARG A 325 22.72 21.79 -7.66
C ARG A 325 22.65 20.34 -7.22
N MET A 326 22.34 19.42 -8.14
CA MET A 326 22.43 17.98 -7.89
C MET A 326 23.87 17.50 -8.11
N GLU A 327 24.35 16.59 -7.26
CA GLU A 327 25.70 16.04 -7.25
C GLU A 327 25.68 14.50 -7.44
N PRO A 328 25.25 13.99 -8.61
CA PRO A 328 25.06 12.54 -8.80
C PRO A 328 26.36 11.72 -8.61
N GLU A 329 27.52 12.35 -8.76
CA GLU A 329 28.84 11.75 -8.49
C GLU A 329 29.03 11.35 -7.02
N LEU A 330 28.20 11.90 -6.11
CA LEU A 330 28.25 11.66 -4.67
C LEU A 330 27.08 10.75 -4.19
N ASP A 331 26.26 10.22 -5.11
CA ASP A 331 25.15 9.32 -4.75
C ASP A 331 25.65 7.99 -4.15
N GLU A 332 26.90 7.59 -4.44
CA GLU A 332 27.51 6.33 -3.99
C GLU A 332 27.76 6.29 -2.46
N PHE A 333 27.66 7.42 -1.77
CA PHE A 333 27.93 7.52 -0.33
C PHE A 333 26.75 7.08 0.57
N GLY A 334 25.64 6.62 -0.01
CA GLY A 334 24.58 5.90 0.72
C GLY A 334 23.55 6.76 1.46
N TYR A 335 23.44 8.05 1.11
CA TYR A 335 22.44 8.99 1.67
C TYR A 335 21.35 9.38 0.64
N GLY A 336 21.17 8.56 -0.38
CA GLY A 336 20.28 8.84 -1.51
C GLY A 336 20.90 9.82 -2.50
N LYS A 337 20.08 10.63 -3.17
CA LYS A 337 20.54 11.57 -4.21
C LYS A 337 21.25 12.76 -3.56
N ALA A 338 22.52 12.97 -3.86
CA ALA A 338 23.31 14.04 -3.30
C ALA A 338 23.06 15.37 -4.01
N PHE A 339 23.14 16.46 -3.24
CA PHE A 339 22.97 17.82 -3.73
C PHE A 339 23.75 18.84 -2.89
N SER A 340 24.13 19.92 -3.56
CA SER A 340 24.69 21.13 -2.96
C SER A 340 23.57 22.07 -2.48
N HIS A 341 23.86 22.87 -1.46
CA HIS A 341 22.89 23.76 -0.82
C HIS A 341 23.48 25.12 -0.44
N THR A 342 22.64 26.05 0.04
CA THR A 342 23.04 27.42 0.38
C THR A 342 23.69 27.59 1.76
N HIS A 343 23.66 26.59 2.64
CA HIS A 343 24.12 26.74 4.03
C HIS A 343 25.65 26.81 4.16
N ASP A 344 26.36 25.91 3.50
CA ASP A 344 27.82 25.79 3.50
C ASP A 344 28.28 25.12 2.18
N PRO A 345 29.60 24.99 1.91
CA PRO A 345 30.11 24.45 0.65
C PRO A 345 30.06 22.91 0.57
N GLY A 346 29.44 22.24 1.55
CA GLY A 346 29.23 20.80 1.59
C GLY A 346 28.03 20.34 0.75
N TRP A 347 27.70 19.06 0.92
CA TRP A 347 26.61 18.38 0.23
C TRP A 347 25.76 17.61 1.25
N LEU A 348 24.50 17.38 0.88
CA LEU A 348 23.57 16.51 1.59
C LEU A 348 22.92 15.53 0.63
N GLY A 349 22.52 14.38 1.16
CA GLY A 349 21.71 13.39 0.48
C GLY A 349 20.21 13.59 0.72
N SER A 350 19.39 13.09 -0.20
CA SER A 350 17.92 13.13 -0.13
C SER A 350 17.36 12.53 1.15
N ASP A 351 18.05 11.55 1.74
CA ASP A 351 17.57 10.82 2.92
C ASP A 351 17.79 11.61 4.22
N GLN A 352 18.63 12.67 4.16
CA GLN A 352 19.02 13.49 5.31
C GLN A 352 18.07 14.69 5.52
N VAL A 353 17.15 14.91 4.58
CA VAL A 353 16.32 16.11 4.51
C VAL A 353 14.85 15.81 4.23
N SER A 354 14.00 16.78 4.55
CA SER A 354 12.60 16.81 4.11
C SER A 354 12.36 18.08 3.30
N VAL A 355 11.63 17.98 2.18
CA VAL A 355 11.29 19.15 1.37
C VAL A 355 10.11 19.87 2.00
N ILE A 356 10.32 21.13 2.40
CA ILE A 356 9.30 21.93 3.09
C ILE A 356 8.66 23.00 2.21
N ASP A 357 9.33 23.39 1.11
CA ASP A 357 8.80 24.27 0.06
C ASP A 357 9.31 23.79 -1.31
N ASP A 358 8.39 23.37 -2.18
CA ASP A 358 8.69 22.89 -3.54
C ASP A 358 8.15 23.84 -4.63
N SER A 359 7.93 25.12 -4.28
CA SER A 359 7.37 26.12 -5.20
C SER A 359 8.29 26.42 -6.38
N ARG A 360 9.62 26.31 -6.19
CA ARG A 360 10.69 26.55 -7.19
C ARG A 360 10.69 27.93 -7.85
N ASP A 361 9.82 28.84 -7.41
CA ASP A 361 9.71 30.19 -7.94
C ASP A 361 10.66 31.15 -7.20
N GLN A 362 11.45 31.91 -7.95
CA GLN A 362 12.14 33.10 -7.45
C GLN A 362 11.29 34.38 -7.58
N GLU A 363 9.95 34.26 -7.62
CA GLU A 363 9.08 35.45 -7.73
C GLU A 363 9.22 36.35 -6.49
N THR A 364 9.32 37.65 -6.76
CA THR A 364 9.67 38.73 -5.83
C THR A 364 8.82 38.76 -4.58
N GLU A 365 9.51 38.68 -3.45
CA GLU A 365 8.99 38.98 -2.13
C GLU A 365 8.42 40.41 -2.11
N VAL A 366 7.11 40.55 -1.86
CA VAL A 366 6.58 41.83 -1.40
C VAL A 366 6.68 41.80 0.12
N PRO A 367 7.60 42.56 0.75
CA PRO A 367 7.74 42.55 2.19
C PRO A 367 6.41 42.94 2.83
N ALA A 368 6.00 42.17 3.84
CA ALA A 368 4.80 42.45 4.60
C ALA A 368 4.89 43.87 5.18
N VAL A 369 3.98 44.75 4.78
CA VAL A 369 3.82 46.05 5.44
C VAL A 369 3.34 45.76 6.87
N ALA A 370 4.15 46.22 7.83
CA ALA A 370 3.95 46.07 9.27
C ALA A 370 2.66 46.71 9.77
#